data_AF-A0A1M4YTM0-F1
#
_entry.id   AF-A0A1M4YTM0-F1
#
_cell.length_a   1.000
_cell.length_b   1.000
_cell.length_c   1.000
_cell.angle_alpha   90.00
_cell.angle_beta   90.00
_cell.angle_gamma   90.00
#
_symmetry.space_group_name_H-M   'P 1'
#
loop_
_entity.id
_entity.type
_entity.pdbx_description
1 polymer ?
#
loop_
_entity_poly.entity_id
_entity_poly.type
_entity_poly.pdbx_seq_one_letter_code
_entity_poly.pdbx_strand_id
1 'polypeptide(L)'
;MTRHRIALIADPHFHDSTGEFGQTGVTIAGRRHALLNWEQTRSAGRAVNESAMALRAALNRIATRGIRTVVIAGDYSDEGQIENLRRLSDLLHDAEVQFGLRIYVLPGNHDAYAVGGKHRAIRYATGSGTSELVTSDPALAADVLSPAMFCPGLKEALAPVAHFGLRRRPGDLHWESPFGTSDQFEDRTFEAVAPDGSTAHRLIDASYLVEPEPGLWLLILDATVFEPRSGITDPQRKRAFRDPTDAGWDAVLRIKPFLVDWIADVTRRAAAGGKLLIPVSHYPILPHWPNLTKVMPRSSLARRMPGPAVATQLAKAGLRLHFGGHLHMDAMTSAGIITDISLPATCAFPPAFAVLEGGTSALTMTRVSLGDLQPDPIAREIYNAEGAPSPAKDFGSELVHRHRARAQSHRLTREMPDDLWPLLSSLTVADFPRLIGASSVDLPEMSLSDLICDMLLMIDGGASALAYLSHDRLADLRQVASIQGHASDPPGQWIIDCIAFLKKALDRAMHDRGDRTLYP
;
A
#
# COMPACT_ATOMS: atom_id res chain seq x y z
N MET A 1 -26.86 -16.96 12.91
CA MET A 1 -26.05 -16.47 11.77
C MET A 1 -24.60 -16.72 12.09
N THR A 2 -23.83 -17.27 11.16
CA THR A 2 -22.38 -17.52 11.34
C THR A 2 -21.65 -16.18 11.45
N ARG A 3 -20.73 -16.07 12.41
CA ARG A 3 -19.89 -14.89 12.61
C ARG A 3 -18.47 -15.25 12.20
N HIS A 4 -17.89 -14.44 11.35
CA HIS A 4 -16.57 -14.61 10.77
C HIS A 4 -15.59 -13.62 11.39
N ARG A 5 -14.31 -14.02 11.46
CA ARG A 5 -13.20 -13.14 11.86
C ARG A 5 -12.09 -13.27 10.83
N ILE A 6 -11.77 -12.18 10.16
CA ILE A 6 -10.79 -12.13 9.07
C ILE A 6 -9.75 -11.05 9.39
N ALA A 7 -8.47 -11.34 9.19
CA ALA A 7 -7.42 -10.32 9.20
C ALA A 7 -7.06 -9.92 7.76
N LEU A 8 -6.92 -8.62 7.51
CA LEU A 8 -6.47 -8.07 6.24
C LEU A 8 -5.15 -7.32 6.46
N ILE A 9 -4.10 -7.81 5.83
CA ILE A 9 -2.78 -7.17 5.76
C ILE A 9 -2.65 -6.59 4.34
N ALA A 10 -2.08 -5.39 4.21
CA ALA A 10 -1.70 -4.86 2.92
C ALA A 10 -0.23 -4.44 2.95
N ASP A 11 0.42 -4.49 1.80
CA ASP A 11 1.73 -3.88 1.58
C ASP A 11 2.77 -4.21 2.67
N PRO A 12 2.98 -5.49 3.04
CA PRO A 12 4.04 -5.78 3.99
C PRO A 12 5.43 -5.58 3.40
N HIS A 13 5.58 -5.49 2.06
CA HIS A 13 6.85 -5.25 1.36
C HIS A 13 7.99 -6.07 1.96
N PHE A 14 7.75 -7.38 2.11
CA PHE A 14 8.63 -8.24 2.90
C PHE A 14 10.05 -8.25 2.32
N HIS A 15 11.00 -7.89 3.18
CA HIS A 15 12.43 -7.99 2.97
C HIS A 15 13.07 -8.65 4.19
N ASP A 16 13.51 -9.89 4.02
CA ASP A 16 14.28 -10.57 5.06
C ASP A 16 15.76 -10.17 4.92
N SER A 17 16.24 -9.31 5.82
CA SER A 17 17.63 -8.86 5.79
C SER A 17 18.64 -10.00 5.86
N THR A 18 18.25 -11.17 6.37
CA THR A 18 19.13 -12.36 6.41
C THR A 18 19.16 -13.15 5.09
N GLY A 19 18.53 -12.62 4.04
CA GLY A 19 18.50 -13.11 2.67
C GLY A 19 19.86 -13.21 1.99
N GLU A 20 19.99 -14.20 1.09
CA GLU A 20 21.18 -14.38 0.27
C GLU A 20 21.11 -13.53 -1.01
N PHE A 21 21.34 -12.22 -0.87
CA PHE A 21 21.36 -11.26 -1.98
C PHE A 21 22.77 -11.14 -2.59
N GLY A 22 23.44 -12.26 -2.86
CA GLY A 22 24.79 -12.27 -3.43
C GLY A 22 25.91 -12.07 -2.40
N GLN A 23 25.72 -12.56 -1.17
CA GLN A 23 26.72 -12.53 -0.10
C GLN A 23 27.17 -11.15 0.40
N THR A 24 26.49 -10.08 -0.03
CA THR A 24 26.66 -8.72 0.50
C THR A 24 26.04 -8.54 1.88
N GLY A 25 26.34 -7.42 2.54
CA GLY A 25 25.69 -6.99 3.77
C GLY A 25 26.68 -6.75 4.90
N VAL A 26 26.15 -6.30 6.03
CA VAL A 26 26.89 -6.09 7.28
C VAL A 26 26.75 -7.31 8.19
N THR A 27 27.80 -7.67 8.94
CA THR A 27 27.68 -8.70 9.98
C THR A 27 27.29 -8.08 11.32
N ILE A 28 26.12 -8.45 11.82
CA ILE A 28 25.58 -8.03 13.13
C ILE A 28 25.24 -9.29 13.91
N ALA A 29 25.64 -9.35 15.18
CA ALA A 29 25.42 -10.52 16.05
C ALA A 29 25.82 -11.87 15.42
N GLY A 30 26.91 -11.89 14.64
CA GLY A 30 27.43 -13.10 14.00
C GLY A 30 26.66 -13.56 12.74
N ARG A 31 25.68 -12.79 12.28
CA ARG A 31 24.91 -13.07 11.06
C ARG A 31 25.04 -11.93 10.07
N ARG A 32 25.05 -12.24 8.78
CA ARG A 32 25.08 -11.24 7.70
C ARG A 32 23.66 -10.73 7.42
N HIS A 33 23.56 -9.41 7.24
CA HIS A 33 22.32 -8.71 6.97
C HIS A 33 22.47 -7.76 5.76
N ALA A 34 21.65 -7.96 4.74
CA ALA A 34 21.48 -7.06 3.60
C ALA A 34 20.51 -5.93 3.99
N LEU A 35 21.02 -4.95 4.73
CA LEU A 35 20.27 -3.76 5.16
C LEU A 35 20.50 -2.60 4.19
N LEU A 36 19.57 -1.65 4.14
CA LEU A 36 19.78 -0.34 3.53
C LEU A 36 20.44 0.61 4.53
N ASN A 37 21.24 1.56 4.04
CA ASN A 37 21.80 2.63 4.85
C ASN A 37 20.70 3.59 5.34
N TRP A 38 20.98 4.31 6.43
CA TRP A 38 20.08 5.32 7.01
C TRP A 38 19.68 6.38 5.99
N GLU A 39 20.61 6.83 5.14
CA GLU A 39 20.31 7.83 4.11
C GLU A 39 19.20 7.36 3.15
N GLN A 40 19.23 6.08 2.77
CA GLN A 40 18.19 5.48 1.91
C GLN A 40 16.90 5.32 2.71
N THR A 41 16.98 4.77 3.93
CA THR A 41 15.79 4.46 4.74
C THR A 41 15.03 5.70 5.23
N ARG A 42 15.72 6.79 5.59
CA ARG A 42 15.08 8.02 6.14
C ARG A 42 14.17 8.74 5.14
N SER A 43 14.33 8.46 3.85
CA SER A 43 13.55 9.09 2.76
C SER A 43 12.71 8.08 1.96
N ALA A 44 12.82 6.79 2.29
CA ALA A 44 12.08 5.72 1.66
C ALA A 44 10.59 5.80 2.01
N GLY A 45 9.73 5.32 1.10
CA GLY A 45 8.30 5.28 1.35
C GLY A 45 7.82 4.21 2.32
N ARG A 46 8.73 3.31 2.70
CA ARG A 46 8.51 2.19 3.59
C ARG A 46 9.79 1.86 4.33
N ALA A 47 9.65 1.24 5.50
CA ALA A 47 10.71 0.77 6.36
C ALA A 47 11.19 -0.61 5.92
N VAL A 48 12.00 -0.66 4.86
CA VAL A 48 12.45 -1.92 4.21
C VAL A 48 13.19 -2.82 5.20
N ASN A 49 14.11 -2.25 5.99
CA ASN A 49 14.90 -3.04 6.95
C ASN A 49 14.01 -3.70 8.02
N GLU A 50 12.92 -3.04 8.42
CA GLU A 50 12.01 -3.48 9.47
C GLU A 50 10.80 -4.27 8.96
N SER A 51 10.64 -4.43 7.64
CA SER A 51 9.41 -4.96 7.05
C SER A 51 9.16 -6.43 7.43
N ALA A 52 10.22 -7.25 7.52
CA ALA A 52 10.11 -8.62 8.02
C ALA A 52 9.70 -8.69 9.50
N MET A 53 10.22 -7.80 10.34
CA MET A 53 9.80 -7.70 11.75
C MET A 53 8.31 -7.34 11.85
N ALA A 54 7.87 -6.34 11.08
CA ALA A 54 6.49 -5.88 11.09
C ALA A 54 5.51 -6.98 10.63
N LEU A 55 5.81 -7.69 9.54
CA LEU A 55 4.95 -8.80 9.07
C LEU A 55 4.90 -9.96 10.08
N ARG A 56 6.05 -10.36 10.64
CA ARG A 56 6.09 -11.41 11.69
C ARG A 56 5.26 -11.00 12.91
N ALA A 57 5.35 -9.74 13.34
CA ALA A 57 4.56 -9.23 14.44
C ALA A 57 3.06 -9.20 14.11
N ALA A 58 2.67 -8.84 12.89
CA ALA A 58 1.28 -8.88 12.44
C ALA A 58 0.71 -10.30 12.50
N LEU A 59 1.40 -11.28 11.92
CA LEU A 59 0.99 -12.69 11.94
C LEU A 59 0.85 -13.23 13.37
N ASN A 60 1.80 -12.91 14.26
CA ASN A 60 1.71 -13.27 15.67
C ASN A 60 0.51 -12.62 16.36
N ARG A 61 0.25 -11.32 16.14
CA ARG A 61 -0.91 -10.62 16.73
C ARG A 61 -2.25 -11.15 16.22
N ILE A 62 -2.30 -11.58 14.96
CA ILE A 62 -3.48 -12.23 14.38
C ILE A 62 -3.71 -13.58 15.10
N ALA A 63 -2.67 -14.39 15.23
CA ALA A 63 -2.73 -15.69 15.89
C ALA A 63 -3.14 -15.58 17.37
N THR A 64 -2.55 -14.65 18.13
CA THR A 64 -2.90 -14.44 19.55
C THR A 64 -4.31 -13.90 19.74
N ARG A 65 -4.88 -13.26 18.72
CA ARG A 65 -6.31 -12.86 18.69
C ARG A 65 -7.25 -14.02 18.32
N GLY A 66 -6.73 -15.22 18.03
CA GLY A 66 -7.51 -16.39 17.64
C GLY A 66 -8.16 -16.25 16.26
N ILE A 67 -7.60 -15.42 15.38
CA ILE A 67 -8.07 -15.25 14.00
C ILE A 67 -7.33 -16.26 13.13
N ARG A 68 -8.06 -17.01 12.30
CA ARG A 68 -7.48 -18.02 11.40
C ARG A 68 -7.34 -17.52 9.96
N THR A 69 -8.37 -16.88 9.43
CA THR A 69 -8.40 -16.44 8.03
C THR A 69 -7.64 -15.12 7.88
N VAL A 70 -6.63 -15.11 7.01
CA VAL A 70 -5.77 -13.95 6.73
C VAL A 70 -5.74 -13.70 5.23
N VAL A 71 -5.94 -12.45 4.82
CA VAL A 71 -5.74 -12.01 3.43
C VAL A 71 -4.57 -11.02 3.39
N ILE A 72 -3.65 -11.21 2.45
CA ILE A 72 -2.57 -10.26 2.14
C ILE A 72 -2.87 -9.60 0.78
N ALA A 73 -3.20 -8.31 0.81
CA ALA A 73 -3.73 -7.52 -0.28
C ALA A 73 -2.65 -6.88 -1.18
N GLY A 74 -1.76 -7.71 -1.73
CA GLY A 74 -0.71 -7.28 -2.66
C GLY A 74 0.52 -6.65 -2.00
N ASP A 75 1.52 -6.45 -2.83
CA ASP A 75 2.87 -5.98 -2.48
C ASP A 75 3.43 -6.74 -1.26
N TYR A 76 3.29 -8.06 -1.32
CA TYR A 76 3.72 -8.92 -0.23
C TYR A 76 5.24 -9.03 -0.13
N SER A 77 5.95 -8.74 -1.21
CA SER A 77 7.41 -8.67 -1.30
C SER A 77 7.87 -7.25 -1.63
N ASP A 78 9.10 -6.89 -1.24
CA ASP A 78 9.63 -5.53 -1.45
C ASP A 78 9.75 -5.13 -2.93
N GLU A 79 10.42 -5.96 -3.75
CA GLU A 79 10.60 -5.70 -5.19
C GLU A 79 10.47 -6.98 -6.04
N GLY A 80 9.79 -8.01 -5.52
CA GLY A 80 9.56 -9.27 -6.22
C GLY A 80 10.83 -10.10 -6.40
N GLN A 81 11.90 -9.81 -5.65
CA GLN A 81 13.16 -10.55 -5.74
C GLN A 81 12.91 -12.04 -5.45
N ILE A 82 13.48 -12.94 -6.25
CA ILE A 82 13.38 -14.40 -6.06
C ILE A 82 13.65 -14.80 -4.61
N GLU A 83 14.70 -14.24 -3.99
CA GLU A 83 15.05 -14.57 -2.60
C GLU A 83 13.97 -14.10 -1.60
N ASN A 84 13.38 -12.92 -1.80
CA ASN A 84 12.30 -12.44 -0.94
C ASN A 84 11.02 -13.25 -1.12
N LEU A 85 10.66 -13.62 -2.36
CA LEU A 85 9.49 -14.47 -2.64
C LEU A 85 9.62 -15.84 -1.98
N ARG A 86 10.81 -16.45 -2.06
CA ARG A 86 11.09 -17.75 -1.42
C ARG A 86 10.94 -17.65 0.10
N ARG A 87 11.58 -16.67 0.73
CA ARG A 87 11.55 -16.51 2.19
C ARG A 87 10.20 -16.08 2.73
N LEU A 88 9.47 -15.28 1.97
CA LEU A 88 8.09 -14.98 2.29
C LEU A 88 7.27 -16.27 2.29
N SER A 89 7.39 -17.11 1.26
CA SER A 89 6.70 -18.39 1.21
C SER A 89 7.01 -19.26 2.43
N ASP A 90 8.29 -19.38 2.80
CA ASP A 90 8.72 -20.09 4.02
C ASP A 90 8.06 -19.49 5.28
N LEU A 91 8.10 -18.16 5.45
CA LEU A 91 7.47 -17.48 6.58
C LEU A 91 5.96 -17.72 6.67
N LEU A 92 5.25 -17.61 5.54
CA LEU A 92 3.80 -17.80 5.50
C LEU A 92 3.44 -19.26 5.77
N HIS A 93 4.22 -20.20 5.22
CA HIS A 93 4.05 -21.63 5.50
C HIS A 93 4.26 -21.95 6.99
N ASP A 94 5.35 -21.45 7.57
CA ASP A 94 5.63 -21.60 9.00
C ASP A 94 4.48 -21.03 9.85
N ALA A 95 3.91 -19.90 9.45
CA ALA A 95 2.77 -19.30 10.14
C ALA A 95 1.49 -20.16 10.02
N GLU A 96 1.21 -20.77 8.87
CA GLU A 96 0.10 -21.72 8.72
C GLU A 96 0.30 -22.95 9.60
N VAL A 97 1.51 -23.51 9.65
CA VAL A 97 1.84 -24.70 10.46
C VAL A 97 1.82 -24.39 11.95
N GLN A 98 2.51 -23.33 12.38
CA GLN A 98 2.70 -23.00 13.79
C GLN A 98 1.42 -22.47 14.44
N PHE A 99 0.67 -21.63 13.74
CA PHE A 99 -0.49 -20.93 14.30
C PHE A 99 -1.83 -21.44 13.76
N GLY A 100 -1.84 -22.33 12.77
CA GLY A 100 -3.07 -22.80 12.14
C GLY A 100 -3.80 -21.71 11.35
N LEU A 101 -3.05 -20.75 10.79
CA LEU A 101 -3.59 -19.73 9.90
C LEU A 101 -3.99 -20.33 8.55
N ARG A 102 -4.92 -19.67 7.88
CA ARG A 102 -5.29 -19.91 6.47
C ARG A 102 -5.05 -18.62 5.72
N ILE A 103 -3.96 -18.58 4.96
CA ILE A 103 -3.47 -17.38 4.31
C ILE A 103 -3.89 -17.38 2.84
N TYR A 104 -4.41 -16.24 2.39
CA TYR A 104 -4.85 -15.98 1.02
C TYR A 104 -4.12 -14.73 0.51
N VAL A 105 -3.47 -14.81 -0.65
CA VAL A 105 -2.70 -13.70 -1.22
C VAL A 105 -3.23 -13.27 -2.57
N LEU A 106 -2.91 -12.05 -2.95
CA LEU A 106 -3.01 -11.53 -4.31
C LEU A 106 -1.74 -10.73 -4.62
N PRO A 107 -1.26 -10.66 -5.87
CA PRO A 107 -0.07 -9.89 -6.22
C PRO A 107 -0.37 -8.39 -6.35
N GLY A 108 0.56 -7.55 -5.87
CA GLY A 108 0.63 -6.12 -6.19
C GLY A 108 1.61 -5.82 -7.32
N ASN A 109 1.90 -4.53 -7.57
CA ASN A 109 2.85 -4.12 -8.60
C ASN A 109 4.32 -4.44 -8.28
N HIS A 110 4.64 -4.73 -7.02
CA HIS A 110 6.01 -5.06 -6.63
C HIS A 110 6.35 -6.54 -6.80
N ASP A 111 5.35 -7.43 -6.80
CA ASP A 111 5.57 -8.87 -6.61
C ASP A 111 6.02 -9.62 -7.87
N ALA A 112 5.62 -9.15 -9.05
CA ALA A 112 5.92 -9.76 -10.34
C ALA A 112 6.03 -8.71 -11.44
N TYR A 113 6.60 -9.08 -12.59
CA TYR A 113 6.64 -8.18 -13.75
C TYR A 113 6.31 -8.87 -15.07
N ALA A 114 5.05 -8.73 -15.50
CA ALA A 114 4.54 -9.17 -16.80
C ALA A 114 4.98 -10.60 -17.19
N VAL A 115 5.65 -10.77 -18.33
CA VAL A 115 6.06 -12.09 -18.85
C VAL A 115 7.54 -12.37 -18.59
N GLY A 116 8.44 -11.53 -19.09
CA GLY A 116 9.88 -11.78 -18.97
C GLY A 116 10.53 -11.31 -17.69
N GLY A 117 9.78 -10.72 -16.75
CA GLY A 117 10.34 -10.19 -15.51
C GLY A 117 11.11 -8.86 -15.68
N LYS A 118 11.82 -8.49 -14.63
CA LYS A 118 12.57 -7.23 -14.52
C LYS A 118 13.79 -7.41 -13.61
N HIS A 119 14.95 -6.99 -14.10
CA HIS A 119 16.13 -6.89 -13.24
C HIS A 119 15.95 -5.82 -12.16
N ARG A 120 16.49 -6.09 -10.96
CA ARG A 120 16.53 -5.15 -9.83
C ARG A 120 17.96 -4.77 -9.53
N ALA A 121 18.12 -3.58 -8.93
CA ALA A 121 19.39 -3.09 -8.46
C ALA A 121 19.14 -2.32 -7.15
N ILE A 122 19.79 -2.73 -6.07
CA ILE A 122 19.66 -2.14 -4.73
C ILE A 122 21.05 -1.97 -4.14
N ARG A 123 21.28 -0.84 -3.45
CA ARG A 123 22.49 -0.64 -2.64
C ARG A 123 22.25 -1.16 -1.23
N TYR A 124 23.03 -2.17 -0.82
CA TYR A 124 23.01 -2.72 0.53
C TYR A 124 24.23 -2.24 1.32
N ALA A 125 24.03 -1.99 2.61
CA ALA A 125 25.03 -1.58 3.57
C ALA A 125 26.13 -2.63 3.72
N THR A 126 27.39 -2.20 3.64
CA THR A 126 28.56 -3.03 4.00
C THR A 126 29.29 -2.51 5.23
N GLY A 127 28.83 -1.38 5.76
CA GLY A 127 29.40 -0.66 6.90
C GLY A 127 28.78 0.73 7.00
N SER A 128 29.23 1.54 7.95
CA SER A 128 28.73 2.90 8.16
C SER A 128 29.01 3.78 6.94
N GLY A 129 27.96 4.19 6.21
CA GLY A 129 28.06 5.06 5.03
C GLY A 129 28.63 4.35 3.78
N THR A 130 28.97 3.07 3.88
CA THR A 130 29.48 2.27 2.75
C THR A 130 28.42 1.29 2.27
N SER A 131 28.35 1.07 0.96
CA SER A 131 27.39 0.14 0.37
C SER A 131 27.90 -0.48 -0.91
N GLU A 132 27.35 -1.65 -1.25
CA GLU A 132 27.54 -2.33 -2.53
C GLU A 132 26.25 -2.29 -3.34
N LEU A 133 26.37 -1.95 -4.62
CA LEU A 133 25.28 -2.10 -5.59
C LEU A 133 25.16 -3.58 -5.97
N VAL A 134 24.03 -4.18 -5.63
CA VAL A 134 23.71 -5.56 -5.98
C VAL A 134 22.60 -5.57 -7.02
N THR A 135 22.82 -6.29 -8.11
CA THR A 135 21.86 -6.36 -9.22
C THR A 135 21.72 -7.76 -9.79
N SER A 136 20.60 -8.02 -10.47
CA SER A 136 20.46 -9.18 -11.36
C SER A 136 20.75 -8.85 -12.83
N ASP A 137 21.01 -7.58 -13.18
CA ASP A 137 21.28 -7.15 -14.55
C ASP A 137 22.77 -7.32 -14.89
N PRO A 138 23.15 -8.27 -15.76
CA PRO A 138 24.55 -8.44 -16.15
C PRO A 138 25.09 -7.27 -16.99
N ALA A 139 24.22 -6.40 -17.53
CA ALA A 139 24.62 -5.23 -18.30
C ALA A 139 24.89 -3.99 -17.42
N LEU A 140 24.50 -4.02 -16.14
CA LEU A 140 24.74 -2.92 -15.21
C LEU A 140 26.10 -3.11 -14.53
N ALA A 141 26.96 -2.09 -14.57
CA ALA A 141 28.17 -2.07 -13.77
C ALA A 141 27.80 -1.98 -12.29
N ALA A 142 28.01 -3.07 -11.55
CA ALA A 142 27.62 -3.24 -10.16
C ALA A 142 28.70 -3.98 -9.38
N ASP A 143 28.68 -3.83 -8.06
CA ASP A 143 29.64 -4.46 -7.17
C ASP A 143 29.39 -5.98 -7.06
N VAL A 144 28.10 -6.38 -7.07
CA VAL A 144 27.67 -7.78 -6.98
C VAL A 144 26.59 -8.09 -8.01
N LEU A 145 26.79 -9.16 -8.78
CA LEU A 145 25.77 -9.75 -9.64
C LEU A 145 25.13 -10.96 -8.95
N SER A 146 23.82 -10.89 -8.69
CA SER A 146 23.05 -11.94 -8.02
C SER A 146 21.74 -12.21 -8.74
N PRO A 147 21.53 -13.43 -9.30
CA PRO A 147 20.24 -13.84 -9.86
C PRO A 147 19.09 -13.77 -8.85
N ALA A 148 19.38 -13.89 -7.54
CA ALA A 148 18.40 -13.80 -6.47
C ALA A 148 17.67 -12.43 -6.43
N MET A 149 18.26 -11.38 -7.02
CA MET A 149 17.66 -10.06 -7.15
C MET A 149 16.63 -9.95 -8.28
N PHE A 150 16.51 -10.94 -9.16
CA PHE A 150 15.60 -10.85 -10.30
C PHE A 150 14.14 -10.85 -9.83
N CYS A 151 13.31 -9.99 -10.44
CA CYS A 151 11.86 -10.01 -10.29
C CYS A 151 11.27 -10.83 -11.45
N PRO A 152 10.74 -12.04 -11.22
CA PRO A 152 10.28 -12.89 -12.29
C PRO A 152 9.02 -12.39 -13.00
N GLY A 153 8.68 -13.04 -14.11
CA GLY A 153 7.36 -12.93 -14.73
C GLY A 153 6.25 -13.48 -13.84
N LEU A 154 5.00 -13.21 -14.20
CA LEU A 154 3.81 -13.60 -13.44
C LEU A 154 3.80 -15.09 -13.07
N LYS A 155 4.08 -15.98 -14.03
CA LYS A 155 4.01 -17.42 -13.78
C LYS A 155 5.01 -17.87 -12.71
N GLU A 156 6.27 -17.45 -12.87
CA GLU A 156 7.36 -17.84 -11.98
C GLU A 156 7.27 -17.15 -10.63
N ALA A 157 6.84 -15.88 -10.60
CA ALA A 157 6.70 -15.11 -9.35
C ALA A 157 5.53 -15.59 -8.48
N LEU A 158 4.43 -16.06 -9.08
CA LEU A 158 3.27 -16.57 -8.34
C LEU A 158 3.48 -18.01 -7.84
N ALA A 159 4.39 -18.78 -8.43
CA ALA A 159 4.58 -20.19 -8.08
C ALA A 159 4.94 -20.44 -6.60
N PRO A 160 5.89 -19.70 -5.98
CA PRO A 160 6.24 -19.89 -4.56
C PRO A 160 5.08 -19.63 -3.61
N VAL A 161 4.14 -18.75 -3.98
CA VAL A 161 3.00 -18.36 -3.15
C VAL A 161 1.68 -18.99 -3.59
N ALA A 162 1.72 -19.90 -4.58
CA ALA A 162 0.53 -20.45 -5.21
C ALA A 162 -0.39 -21.20 -4.22
N HIS A 163 0.17 -21.80 -3.17
CA HIS A 163 -0.60 -22.51 -2.14
C HIS A 163 -1.49 -21.58 -1.30
N PHE A 164 -1.17 -20.29 -1.22
CA PHE A 164 -1.91 -19.31 -0.41
C PHE A 164 -3.12 -18.75 -1.18
N GLY A 165 -4.05 -19.63 -1.57
CA GLY A 165 -5.32 -19.27 -2.20
C GLY A 165 -5.31 -19.16 -3.72
N LEU A 166 -4.15 -18.88 -4.34
CA LEU A 166 -4.03 -18.80 -5.79
C LEU A 166 -4.30 -20.14 -6.49
N ARG A 167 -4.22 -21.26 -5.76
CA ARG A 167 -4.69 -22.58 -6.18
C ARG A 167 -5.70 -23.13 -5.20
N ARG A 168 -6.50 -24.09 -5.65
CA ARG A 168 -7.49 -24.77 -4.80
C ARG A 168 -6.78 -25.50 -3.67
N ARG A 169 -7.35 -25.42 -2.46
CA ARG A 169 -6.86 -26.15 -1.28
C ARG A 169 -7.88 -27.22 -0.85
N PRO A 170 -7.45 -28.39 -0.34
CA PRO A 170 -8.37 -29.45 0.09
C PRO A 170 -9.40 -29.07 1.17
N GLY A 171 -9.18 -27.97 1.90
CA GLY A 171 -10.07 -27.49 2.96
C GLY A 171 -10.98 -26.32 2.56
N ASP A 172 -10.87 -25.82 1.32
CA ASP A 172 -11.79 -24.79 0.83
C ASP A 172 -13.08 -25.46 0.31
N LEU A 173 -14.24 -24.91 0.68
CA LEU A 173 -15.55 -25.44 0.29
C LEU A 173 -15.91 -25.11 -1.16
N HIS A 174 -15.35 -24.01 -1.65
CA HIS A 174 -15.49 -23.54 -3.02
C HIS A 174 -14.19 -22.86 -3.45
N TRP A 175 -13.84 -23.04 -4.71
CA TRP A 175 -12.75 -22.32 -5.35
C TRP A 175 -13.05 -22.17 -6.85
N GLU A 176 -12.96 -20.96 -7.37
CA GLU A 176 -13.05 -20.69 -8.80
C GLU A 176 -12.25 -19.43 -9.18
N SER A 177 -12.04 -19.24 -10.47
CA SER A 177 -11.50 -18.03 -11.09
C SER A 177 -12.50 -17.48 -12.11
N PRO A 178 -12.24 -16.29 -12.70
CA PRO A 178 -13.03 -15.81 -13.84
C PRO A 178 -13.06 -16.78 -15.04
N PHE A 179 -12.14 -17.74 -15.09
CA PHE A 179 -11.96 -18.71 -16.18
C PHE A 179 -12.52 -20.10 -15.83
N GLY A 180 -13.29 -20.21 -14.73
CA GLY A 180 -13.86 -21.46 -14.25
C GLY A 180 -13.05 -22.07 -13.11
N THR A 181 -13.09 -23.41 -13.00
CA THR A 181 -12.64 -24.14 -11.80
C THR A 181 -11.23 -24.70 -11.89
N SER A 182 -10.53 -24.51 -13.02
CA SER A 182 -9.12 -24.89 -13.15
C SER A 182 -8.23 -23.94 -12.36
N ASP A 183 -7.34 -24.51 -11.55
CA ASP A 183 -6.36 -23.77 -10.76
C ASP A 183 -4.96 -23.70 -11.41
N GLN A 184 -4.84 -24.23 -12.62
CA GLN A 184 -3.63 -24.07 -13.43
C GLN A 184 -3.54 -22.65 -13.98
N PHE A 185 -2.36 -22.04 -13.92
CA PHE A 185 -2.19 -20.65 -14.38
C PHE A 185 -2.36 -20.52 -15.90
N GLU A 186 -2.06 -21.59 -16.65
CA GLU A 186 -2.20 -21.66 -18.10
C GLU A 186 -3.65 -21.54 -18.58
N ASP A 187 -4.60 -22.01 -17.76
CA ASP A 187 -6.04 -21.95 -18.05
C ASP A 187 -6.66 -20.62 -17.59
N ARG A 188 -5.87 -19.78 -16.89
CA ARG A 188 -6.29 -18.49 -16.31
C ARG A 188 -5.64 -17.34 -17.06
N THR A 189 -5.71 -17.40 -18.38
CA THR A 189 -5.05 -16.43 -19.25
C THR A 189 -6.02 -15.62 -20.07
N PHE A 190 -5.63 -14.38 -20.35
CA PHE A 190 -6.38 -13.45 -21.19
C PHE A 190 -5.44 -12.75 -22.17
N GLU A 191 -6.00 -12.20 -23.23
CA GLU A 191 -5.27 -11.38 -24.19
C GLU A 191 -5.30 -9.91 -23.74
N ALA A 192 -4.14 -9.37 -23.39
CA ALA A 192 -3.96 -7.94 -23.13
C ALA A 192 -3.57 -7.26 -24.44
N VAL A 193 -4.29 -6.21 -24.84
CA VAL A 193 -4.11 -5.54 -26.13
C VAL A 193 -3.60 -4.12 -25.93
N ALA A 194 -2.63 -3.70 -26.74
CA ALA A 194 -2.12 -2.32 -26.74
C ALA A 194 -3.22 -1.34 -27.16
N PRO A 195 -3.17 -0.06 -26.74
CA PRO A 195 -4.21 0.93 -27.05
C PRO A 195 -4.56 1.12 -28.54
N ASP A 196 -3.59 0.90 -29.44
CA ASP A 196 -3.78 1.01 -30.89
C ASP A 196 -4.13 -0.32 -31.57
N GLY A 197 -4.30 -1.40 -30.81
CA GLY A 197 -4.59 -2.74 -31.33
C GLY A 197 -3.43 -3.43 -32.05
N SER A 198 -2.26 -2.80 -32.16
CA SER A 198 -1.14 -3.30 -32.98
C SER A 198 -0.38 -4.47 -32.36
N THR A 199 -0.55 -4.71 -31.06
CA THR A 199 0.20 -5.69 -30.30
C THR A 199 -0.68 -6.25 -29.20
N ALA A 200 -0.65 -7.57 -29.05
CA ALA A 200 -1.37 -8.28 -28.02
C ALA A 200 -0.45 -9.32 -27.36
N HIS A 201 -0.55 -9.46 -26.05
CA HIS A 201 0.24 -10.40 -25.26
C HIS A 201 -0.69 -11.21 -24.36
N ARG A 202 -0.43 -12.52 -24.26
CA ARG A 202 -1.18 -13.39 -23.35
C ARG A 202 -0.60 -13.28 -21.94
N LEU A 203 -1.44 -12.91 -20.97
CA LEU A 203 -1.06 -12.73 -19.56
C LEU A 203 -1.89 -13.64 -18.66
N ILE A 204 -1.38 -13.90 -17.45
CA ILE A 204 -2.09 -14.62 -16.38
C ILE A 204 -2.90 -13.61 -15.56
N ASP A 205 -4.10 -14.00 -15.16
CA ASP A 205 -4.90 -13.31 -14.16
C ASP A 205 -4.89 -14.08 -12.83
N ALA A 206 -4.52 -13.40 -11.75
CA ALA A 206 -4.39 -14.00 -10.44
C ALA A 206 -5.68 -13.93 -9.58
N SER A 207 -6.83 -13.51 -10.13
CA SER A 207 -8.10 -13.39 -9.40
C SER A 207 -8.69 -14.77 -9.09
N TYR A 208 -9.36 -14.87 -7.95
CA TYR A 208 -10.08 -16.08 -7.51
C TYR A 208 -11.14 -15.77 -6.45
N LEU A 209 -12.16 -16.61 -6.38
CA LEU A 209 -13.16 -16.63 -5.33
C LEU A 209 -12.94 -17.91 -4.51
N VAL A 210 -12.95 -17.78 -3.19
CA VAL A 210 -12.79 -18.93 -2.29
C VAL A 210 -13.77 -18.88 -1.13
N GLU A 211 -14.28 -20.04 -0.74
CA GLU A 211 -15.07 -20.23 0.49
C GLU A 211 -14.23 -20.99 1.53
N PRO A 212 -13.44 -20.31 2.36
CA PRO A 212 -12.61 -20.96 3.37
C PRO A 212 -13.44 -21.66 4.46
N GLU A 213 -14.59 -21.10 4.81
CA GLU A 213 -15.49 -21.62 5.83
C GLU A 213 -16.94 -21.32 5.48
N PRO A 214 -17.93 -22.09 5.99
CA PRO A 214 -19.31 -22.00 5.56
C PRO A 214 -19.87 -20.58 5.69
N GLY A 215 -20.24 -19.98 4.56
CA GLY A 215 -20.87 -18.67 4.50
C GLY A 215 -19.92 -17.49 4.27
N LEU A 216 -18.59 -17.68 4.30
CA LEU A 216 -17.61 -16.63 4.02
C LEU A 216 -17.05 -16.77 2.60
N TRP A 217 -17.23 -15.76 1.76
CA TRP A 217 -16.63 -15.69 0.43
C TRP A 217 -15.56 -14.59 0.39
N LEU A 218 -14.34 -14.97 0.07
CA LEU A 218 -13.25 -14.03 -0.22
C LEU A 218 -13.16 -13.86 -1.74
N LEU A 219 -13.47 -12.67 -2.24
CA LEU A 219 -13.36 -12.31 -3.65
C LEU A 219 -12.05 -11.56 -3.86
N ILE A 220 -11.05 -12.29 -4.34
CA ILE A 220 -9.69 -11.80 -4.52
C ILE A 220 -9.51 -11.37 -5.98
N LEU A 221 -9.21 -10.09 -6.19
CA LEU A 221 -9.25 -9.44 -7.49
C LEU A 221 -7.85 -8.93 -7.86
N ASP A 222 -7.30 -9.48 -8.95
CA ASP A 222 -6.03 -9.03 -9.52
C ASP A 222 -6.24 -7.77 -10.37
N ALA A 223 -6.07 -6.61 -9.73
CA ALA A 223 -6.12 -5.32 -10.40
C ALA A 223 -4.74 -4.83 -10.91
N THR A 224 -3.71 -5.68 -10.87
CA THR A 224 -2.40 -5.37 -11.47
C THR A 224 -2.49 -5.53 -12.98
N VAL A 225 -2.24 -4.46 -13.73
CA VAL A 225 -2.37 -4.46 -15.19
C VAL A 225 -1.04 -4.13 -15.86
N PHE A 226 -0.50 -5.11 -16.59
CA PHE A 226 0.61 -4.89 -17.52
C PHE A 226 0.06 -4.58 -18.91
N GLU A 227 -0.24 -3.31 -19.18
CA GLU A 227 -0.73 -2.87 -20.48
C GLU A 227 0.39 -2.93 -21.54
N PRO A 228 0.22 -3.65 -22.65
CA PRO A 228 1.22 -3.72 -23.71
C PRO A 228 1.53 -2.35 -24.34
N ARG A 229 2.78 -2.17 -24.75
CA ARG A 229 3.19 -1.06 -25.60
C ARG A 229 3.11 -1.48 -27.07
N SER A 230 2.52 -0.59 -27.86
CA SER A 230 2.41 -0.72 -29.31
C SER A 230 3.76 -0.97 -29.99
N GLY A 231 3.78 -1.89 -30.94
CA GLY A 231 4.95 -2.20 -31.77
C GLY A 231 6.05 -3.03 -31.11
N ILE A 232 5.83 -3.59 -29.91
CA ILE A 232 6.81 -4.46 -29.22
C ILE A 232 6.25 -5.89 -29.11
N THR A 233 6.60 -6.72 -30.09
CA THR A 233 6.07 -8.09 -30.24
C THR A 233 6.69 -9.14 -29.33
N ASP A 234 7.88 -8.88 -28.76
CA ASP A 234 8.52 -9.80 -27.83
C ASP A 234 8.10 -9.49 -26.38
N PRO A 235 7.25 -10.33 -25.76
CA PRO A 235 6.77 -10.11 -24.39
C PRO A 235 7.85 -10.38 -23.33
N GLN A 236 8.97 -11.01 -23.68
CA GLN A 236 10.06 -11.25 -22.72
C GLN A 236 10.79 -9.96 -22.33
N ARG A 237 10.56 -8.88 -23.07
CA ARG A 237 11.20 -7.59 -22.81
C ARG A 237 10.41 -6.83 -21.77
N LYS A 238 11.05 -6.41 -20.68
CA LYS A 238 10.49 -5.46 -19.70
C LYS A 238 9.75 -4.28 -20.37
N ARG A 239 10.35 -3.69 -21.41
CA ARG A 239 9.78 -2.53 -22.12
C ARG A 239 8.55 -2.84 -22.97
N ALA A 240 8.16 -4.10 -23.14
CA ALA A 240 6.95 -4.48 -23.86
C ALA A 240 5.68 -4.05 -23.11
N PHE A 241 5.78 -3.70 -21.83
CA PHE A 241 4.66 -3.32 -20.99
C PHE A 241 4.85 -1.92 -20.40
N ARG A 242 3.73 -1.27 -20.06
CA ARG A 242 3.72 -0.08 -19.22
C ARG A 242 3.97 -0.48 -17.76
N ASP A 243 4.53 0.44 -17.00
CA ASP A 243 4.72 0.21 -15.57
C ASP A 243 3.34 0.20 -14.88
N PRO A 244 3.02 -0.84 -14.07
CA PRO A 244 1.68 -1.01 -13.53
C PRO A 244 1.35 -0.05 -12.38
N THR A 245 2.33 0.67 -11.83
CA THR A 245 2.20 1.47 -10.59
C THR A 245 0.99 2.41 -10.59
N ASP A 246 0.71 3.09 -11.71
CA ASP A 246 -0.38 4.07 -11.80
C ASP A 246 -1.58 3.53 -12.63
N ALA A 247 -1.63 2.22 -12.92
CA ALA A 247 -2.61 1.63 -13.85
C ALA A 247 -3.94 1.27 -13.18
N GLY A 248 -3.89 0.38 -12.18
CA GLY A 248 -5.00 -0.04 -11.33
C GLY A 248 -6.33 -0.29 -12.05
N TRP A 249 -7.43 0.05 -11.37
CA TRP A 249 -8.79 -0.21 -11.84
C TRP A 249 -9.19 0.54 -13.10
N ASP A 250 -8.63 1.72 -13.35
CA ASP A 250 -8.88 2.41 -14.62
C ASP A 250 -8.41 1.54 -15.80
N ALA A 251 -7.24 0.92 -15.68
CA ALA A 251 -6.73 -0.02 -16.69
C ALA A 251 -7.53 -1.34 -16.74
N VAL A 252 -8.00 -1.85 -15.60
CA VAL A 252 -8.85 -3.05 -15.53
C VAL A 252 -10.09 -2.90 -16.42
N LEU A 253 -10.76 -1.74 -16.38
CA LEU A 253 -11.96 -1.50 -17.19
C LEU A 253 -11.72 -1.64 -18.71
N ARG A 254 -10.48 -1.42 -19.17
CA ARG A 254 -10.12 -1.52 -20.60
C ARG A 254 -9.53 -2.87 -20.96
N ILE A 255 -8.63 -3.39 -20.12
CA ILE A 255 -7.76 -4.53 -20.43
C ILE A 255 -8.31 -5.85 -19.86
N LYS A 256 -9.05 -5.78 -18.75
CA LYS A 256 -9.59 -6.94 -18.04
C LYS A 256 -11.11 -6.79 -17.80
N PRO A 257 -11.92 -6.39 -18.80
CA PRO A 257 -13.35 -6.10 -18.59
C PRO A 257 -14.14 -7.33 -18.11
N PHE A 258 -13.67 -8.54 -18.41
CA PHE A 258 -14.25 -9.79 -17.91
C PHE A 258 -14.32 -9.86 -16.38
N LEU A 259 -13.44 -9.14 -15.65
CA LEU A 259 -13.51 -9.06 -14.20
C LEU A 259 -14.79 -8.36 -13.72
N VAL A 260 -15.27 -7.34 -14.44
CA VAL A 260 -16.50 -6.62 -14.06
C VAL A 260 -17.72 -7.54 -14.20
N ASP A 261 -17.80 -8.30 -15.30
CA ASP A 261 -18.87 -9.27 -15.52
C ASP A 261 -18.83 -10.40 -14.48
N TRP A 262 -17.63 -10.90 -14.17
CA TRP A 262 -17.46 -11.93 -13.15
C TRP A 262 -17.81 -11.43 -11.75
N ILE A 263 -17.42 -10.20 -11.39
CA ILE A 263 -17.84 -9.56 -10.12
C ILE A 263 -19.38 -9.50 -10.05
N ALA A 264 -20.06 -9.12 -11.14
CA ALA A 264 -21.52 -9.06 -11.18
C ALA A 264 -22.17 -10.42 -10.93
N ASP A 265 -21.59 -11.50 -11.48
CA ASP A 265 -22.06 -12.85 -11.22
C ASP A 265 -21.81 -13.29 -9.76
N VAL A 266 -20.59 -13.04 -9.24
CA VAL A 266 -20.22 -13.40 -7.86
C VAL A 266 -21.09 -12.66 -6.86
N THR A 267 -21.30 -11.35 -7.00
CA THR A 267 -22.12 -10.56 -6.07
C THR A 267 -23.57 -11.02 -6.05
N ARG A 268 -24.14 -11.33 -7.23
CA ARG A 268 -25.48 -11.91 -7.36
C ARG A 268 -25.59 -13.26 -6.65
N ARG A 269 -24.63 -14.16 -6.85
CA ARG A 269 -24.61 -15.48 -6.20
C ARG A 269 -24.40 -15.38 -4.70
N ALA A 270 -23.52 -14.48 -4.25
CA ALA A 270 -23.28 -14.25 -2.83
C ALA A 270 -24.57 -13.78 -2.13
N ALA A 271 -25.29 -12.81 -2.73
CA ALA A 271 -26.56 -12.33 -2.21
C ALA A 271 -27.63 -13.44 -2.18
N ALA A 272 -27.80 -14.19 -3.27
CA ALA A 272 -28.76 -15.30 -3.34
C ALA A 272 -28.44 -16.43 -2.35
N GLY A 273 -27.16 -16.68 -2.09
CA GLY A 273 -26.68 -17.71 -1.16
C GLY A 273 -26.51 -17.23 0.29
N GLY A 274 -26.80 -15.97 0.59
CA GLY A 274 -26.59 -15.39 1.92
C GLY A 274 -25.13 -15.45 2.38
N LYS A 275 -24.17 -15.29 1.46
CA LYS A 275 -22.73 -15.33 1.73
C LYS A 275 -22.24 -13.95 2.16
N LEU A 276 -21.39 -13.89 3.18
CA LEU A 276 -20.59 -12.71 3.48
C LEU A 276 -19.49 -12.59 2.42
N LEU A 277 -19.62 -11.64 1.52
CA LEU A 277 -18.64 -11.38 0.48
C LEU A 277 -17.62 -10.33 0.96
N ILE A 278 -16.33 -10.66 0.92
CA ILE A 278 -15.21 -9.76 1.23
C ILE A 278 -14.37 -9.56 -0.05
N PRO A 279 -14.61 -8.47 -0.80
CA PRO A 279 -13.84 -8.14 -1.99
C PRO A 279 -12.53 -7.44 -1.64
N VAL A 280 -11.42 -7.95 -2.16
CA VAL A 280 -10.08 -7.43 -1.92
C VAL A 280 -9.33 -7.31 -3.24
N SER A 281 -8.73 -6.16 -3.50
CA SER A 281 -7.75 -6.00 -4.58
C SER A 281 -6.57 -5.17 -4.07
N HIS A 282 -5.45 -5.15 -4.81
CA HIS A 282 -4.32 -4.33 -4.39
C HIS A 282 -4.63 -2.83 -4.54
N TYR A 283 -5.30 -2.43 -5.62
CA TYR A 283 -5.54 -1.03 -5.97
C TYR A 283 -6.86 -0.51 -5.38
N PRO A 284 -6.92 0.76 -4.96
CA PRO A 284 -8.15 1.40 -4.54
C PRO A 284 -9.18 1.43 -5.68
N ILE A 285 -10.47 1.41 -5.34
CA ILE A 285 -11.59 1.58 -6.29
C ILE A 285 -12.25 2.95 -6.20
N LEU A 286 -11.93 3.73 -5.17
CA LEU A 286 -12.35 5.13 -5.03
C LEU A 286 -11.15 6.05 -4.75
N PRO A 287 -11.22 7.33 -5.19
CA PRO A 287 -10.21 8.31 -4.83
C PRO A 287 -10.39 8.71 -3.35
N HIS A 288 -9.44 8.33 -2.49
CA HIS A 288 -9.52 8.67 -1.06
C HIS A 288 -9.27 10.15 -0.76
N TRP A 289 -8.58 10.86 -1.64
CA TRP A 289 -8.26 12.27 -1.52
C TRP A 289 -8.48 12.99 -2.85
N PRO A 290 -9.76 13.11 -3.30
CA PRO A 290 -10.06 13.80 -4.54
C PRO A 290 -9.59 15.25 -4.43
N ASN A 291 -9.01 15.77 -5.52
CA ASN A 291 -8.41 17.12 -5.61
C ASN A 291 -7.12 17.34 -4.82
N LEU A 292 -6.41 16.28 -4.39
CA LEU A 292 -5.06 16.41 -3.81
C LEU A 292 -4.11 17.21 -4.72
N THR A 293 -4.32 17.16 -6.04
CA THR A 293 -3.57 17.94 -7.03
C THR A 293 -3.75 19.45 -6.93
N LYS A 294 -4.74 19.97 -6.20
CA LYS A 294 -4.84 21.41 -5.93
C LYS A 294 -3.74 21.90 -4.99
N VAL A 295 -3.44 21.10 -3.98
CA VAL A 295 -2.40 21.42 -2.98
C VAL A 295 -1.05 20.80 -3.35
N MET A 296 -1.03 19.64 -4.02
CA MET A 296 0.17 18.92 -4.45
C MET A 296 0.04 18.49 -5.92
N PRO A 297 0.22 19.41 -6.90
CA PRO A 297 -0.10 19.15 -8.31
C PRO A 297 0.69 18.01 -8.93
N ARG A 298 1.94 17.79 -8.48
CA ARG A 298 2.81 16.71 -8.99
C ARG A 298 2.75 15.44 -8.12
N SER A 299 1.74 15.34 -7.25
CA SER A 299 1.55 14.22 -6.32
C SER A 299 1.54 12.87 -7.01
N SER A 300 2.47 12.00 -6.60
CA SER A 300 2.48 10.60 -7.01
C SER A 300 1.28 9.83 -6.49
N LEU A 301 0.86 10.11 -5.25
CA LEU A 301 -0.32 9.53 -4.62
C LEU A 301 -1.60 9.83 -5.41
N ALA A 302 -1.75 11.05 -5.93
CA ALA A 302 -2.94 11.43 -6.70
C ALA A 302 -3.08 10.68 -8.03
N ARG A 303 -1.96 10.36 -8.70
CA ARG A 303 -1.98 9.62 -9.97
C ARG A 303 -2.42 8.16 -9.82
N ARG A 304 -2.30 7.61 -8.61
CA ARG A 304 -2.68 6.23 -8.28
C ARG A 304 -4.15 6.08 -7.87
N MET A 305 -4.89 7.19 -7.80
CA MET A 305 -6.31 7.18 -7.43
C MET A 305 -7.18 7.00 -8.67
N PRO A 306 -8.20 6.14 -8.63
CA PRO A 306 -9.01 5.82 -9.79
C PRO A 306 -9.98 6.94 -10.17
N GLY A 307 -10.34 6.98 -11.45
CA GLY A 307 -11.39 7.86 -11.96
C GLY A 307 -12.81 7.45 -11.54
N PRO A 308 -13.81 8.35 -11.68
CA PRO A 308 -15.19 8.09 -11.28
C PRO A 308 -15.90 6.98 -12.08
N ALA A 309 -15.35 6.61 -13.25
CA ALA A 309 -15.86 5.50 -14.06
C ALA A 309 -15.75 4.16 -13.32
N VAL A 310 -14.67 3.94 -12.55
CA VAL A 310 -14.45 2.72 -11.75
C VAL A 310 -15.59 2.52 -10.76
N ALA A 311 -15.85 3.52 -9.93
CA ALA A 311 -16.95 3.51 -8.97
C ALA A 311 -18.28 3.16 -9.62
N THR A 312 -18.57 3.79 -10.76
CA THR A 312 -19.82 3.61 -11.49
C THR A 312 -19.98 2.18 -11.99
N GLN A 313 -18.94 1.58 -12.57
CA GLN A 313 -19.00 0.23 -13.12
C GLN A 313 -19.09 -0.84 -12.01
N LEU A 314 -18.29 -0.70 -10.96
CA LEU A 314 -18.32 -1.66 -9.85
C LEU A 314 -19.63 -1.59 -9.06
N ALA A 315 -20.26 -0.42 -8.96
CA ALA A 315 -21.56 -0.27 -8.29
C ALA A 315 -22.66 -1.00 -9.06
N LYS A 316 -22.61 -0.89 -10.39
CA LYS A 316 -23.49 -1.63 -11.32
C LYS A 316 -23.26 -3.14 -11.24
N ALA A 317 -22.01 -3.57 -11.07
CA ALA A 317 -21.65 -4.97 -10.81
C ALA A 317 -22.05 -5.46 -9.40
N GLY A 318 -22.80 -4.68 -8.63
CA GLY A 318 -23.31 -5.10 -7.32
C GLY A 318 -22.32 -4.95 -6.17
N LEU A 319 -21.12 -4.42 -6.41
CA LEU A 319 -20.16 -4.17 -5.35
C LEU A 319 -20.68 -3.07 -4.41
N ARG A 320 -20.44 -3.24 -3.11
CA ARG A 320 -20.86 -2.30 -2.05
C ARG A 320 -19.72 -1.96 -1.08
N LEU A 321 -18.80 -2.89 -0.91
CA LEU A 321 -17.65 -2.77 -0.02
C LEU A 321 -16.42 -3.31 -0.75
N HIS A 322 -15.27 -2.69 -0.52
CA HIS A 322 -13.99 -3.11 -1.06
C HIS A 322 -12.86 -2.78 -0.08
N PHE A 323 -11.82 -3.60 -0.07
CA PHE A 323 -10.58 -3.38 0.67
C PHE A 323 -9.40 -3.33 -0.31
N GLY A 324 -8.69 -2.22 -0.32
CA GLY A 324 -7.53 -1.93 -1.16
C GLY A 324 -6.26 -1.68 -0.35
N GLY A 325 -5.09 -1.93 -0.93
CA GLY A 325 -3.78 -1.52 -0.41
C GLY A 325 -3.19 -0.38 -1.25
N HIS A 326 -1.93 -0.54 -1.66
CA HIS A 326 -1.17 0.23 -2.67
C HIS A 326 -0.80 1.67 -2.28
N LEU A 327 -1.71 2.40 -1.64
CA LEU A 327 -1.52 3.79 -1.24
C LEU A 327 -0.79 3.93 0.11
N HIS A 328 -0.72 2.85 0.90
CA HIS A 328 -0.17 2.80 2.26
C HIS A 328 -0.91 3.70 3.24
N MET A 329 -2.17 4.04 2.93
CA MET A 329 -2.96 4.96 3.74
C MET A 329 -3.99 4.24 4.59
N ASP A 330 -4.29 4.82 5.76
CA ASP A 330 -5.48 4.52 6.54
C ASP A 330 -6.62 5.46 6.13
N ALA A 331 -7.51 4.96 5.28
CA ALA A 331 -8.59 5.78 4.73
C ALA A 331 -9.85 4.96 4.42
N MET A 332 -11.03 5.56 4.64
CA MET A 332 -12.33 5.05 4.19
C MET A 332 -13.05 6.09 3.35
N THR A 333 -13.56 5.73 2.18
CA THR A 333 -14.30 6.64 1.30
C THR A 333 -15.55 5.98 0.79
N SER A 334 -16.68 6.70 0.84
CA SER A 334 -17.95 6.21 0.29
C SER A 334 -18.39 7.10 -0.87
N ALA A 335 -18.89 6.48 -1.93
CA ALA A 335 -19.46 7.14 -3.09
C ALA A 335 -20.71 6.39 -3.53
N GLY A 336 -21.88 7.02 -3.36
CA GLY A 336 -23.17 6.36 -3.58
C GLY A 336 -23.33 5.15 -2.64
N ILE A 337 -23.39 3.95 -3.23
CA ILE A 337 -23.59 2.68 -2.52
C ILE A 337 -22.28 1.90 -2.27
N ILE A 338 -21.15 2.41 -2.76
CA ILE A 338 -19.83 1.78 -2.56
C ILE A 338 -19.11 2.47 -1.42
N THR A 339 -18.49 1.66 -0.57
CA THR A 339 -17.44 2.06 0.36
C THR A 339 -16.15 1.35 0.01
N ASP A 340 -15.07 2.11 -0.12
CA ASP A 340 -13.71 1.64 -0.30
C ASP A 340 -12.90 1.89 0.96
N ILE A 341 -12.12 0.89 1.37
CA ILE A 341 -11.23 0.94 2.53
C ILE A 341 -9.79 0.78 2.04
N SER A 342 -8.99 1.83 2.19
CA SER A 342 -7.54 1.75 2.07
C SER A 342 -6.96 1.16 3.35
N LEU A 343 -6.27 0.04 3.20
CA LEU A 343 -5.50 -0.63 4.22
C LEU A 343 -4.11 0.02 4.30
N PRO A 344 -3.58 0.25 5.51
CA PRO A 344 -2.26 0.82 5.68
C PRO A 344 -1.22 -0.30 5.51
N ALA A 345 0.01 0.08 5.19
CA ALA A 345 1.11 -0.87 5.13
C ALA A 345 1.58 -1.24 6.54
N THR A 346 2.01 -2.48 6.75
CA THR A 346 2.60 -2.87 8.05
C THR A 346 3.97 -2.22 8.29
N CYS A 347 4.66 -1.81 7.22
CA CYS A 347 5.99 -1.23 7.23
C CYS A 347 6.02 0.27 6.83
N ALA A 348 4.89 0.97 6.82
CA ALA A 348 4.85 2.42 6.61
C ALA A 348 3.94 3.07 7.65
N PHE A 349 4.01 4.39 7.79
CA PHE A 349 3.12 5.08 8.72
C PHE A 349 1.69 5.17 8.16
N PRO A 350 0.65 4.77 8.91
CA PRO A 350 0.68 4.18 10.24
C PRO A 350 0.84 2.64 10.16
N PRO A 351 1.74 2.02 10.93
CA PRO A 351 1.97 0.59 10.79
C PRO A 351 0.79 -0.17 11.41
N ALA A 352 -0.06 -0.80 10.59
CA ALA A 352 -1.24 -1.49 11.08
C ALA A 352 -1.77 -2.54 10.09
N PHE A 353 -2.72 -3.35 10.56
CA PHE A 353 -3.56 -4.22 9.72
C PHE A 353 -5.03 -4.08 10.16
N ALA A 354 -5.97 -4.58 9.37
CA ALA A 354 -7.39 -4.55 9.72
C ALA A 354 -7.89 -5.92 10.19
N VAL A 355 -8.82 -5.93 11.14
CA VAL A 355 -9.59 -7.10 11.54
C VAL A 355 -11.05 -6.83 11.23
N LEU A 356 -11.66 -7.75 10.50
CA LEU A 356 -13.08 -7.79 10.24
C LEU A 356 -13.74 -8.80 11.16
N GLU A 357 -14.87 -8.43 11.75
CA GLU A 357 -15.64 -9.32 12.61
C GLU A 357 -17.15 -9.12 12.39
N GLY A 358 -17.86 -10.17 11.98
CA GLY A 358 -19.30 -10.07 11.71
C GLY A 358 -19.84 -11.10 10.73
N GLY A 359 -20.98 -10.78 10.13
CA GLY A 359 -21.70 -11.61 9.17
C GLY A 359 -22.43 -10.73 8.14
N THR A 360 -23.35 -11.32 7.39
CA THR A 360 -24.10 -10.63 6.31
C THR A 360 -25.03 -9.51 6.78
N SER A 361 -25.36 -9.43 8.07
CA SER A 361 -26.25 -8.37 8.59
C SER A 361 -25.50 -7.24 9.30
N ALA A 362 -24.26 -7.48 9.70
CA ALA A 362 -23.42 -6.51 10.39
C ALA A 362 -21.97 -6.98 10.31
N LEU A 363 -21.11 -6.14 9.77
CA LEU A 363 -19.67 -6.36 9.73
C LEU A 363 -18.98 -5.22 10.47
N THR A 364 -18.07 -5.53 11.37
CA THR A 364 -17.25 -4.51 12.05
C THR A 364 -15.82 -4.57 11.58
N MET A 365 -15.15 -3.42 11.50
CA MET A 365 -13.73 -3.31 11.21
C MET A 365 -13.01 -2.58 12.35
N THR A 366 -11.88 -3.14 12.76
CA THR A 366 -10.95 -2.55 13.71
C THR A 366 -9.56 -2.47 13.08
N ARG A 367 -8.85 -1.35 13.27
CA ARG A 367 -7.42 -1.25 12.95
C ARG A 367 -6.59 -1.72 14.13
N VAL A 368 -5.73 -2.70 13.89
CA VAL A 368 -4.78 -3.20 14.87
C VAL A 368 -3.43 -2.58 14.56
N SER A 369 -3.03 -1.61 15.39
CA SER A 369 -1.73 -0.97 15.32
C SER A 369 -0.60 -1.98 15.52
N LEU A 370 0.55 -1.71 14.90
CA LEU A 370 1.87 -2.30 15.15
C LEU A 370 2.84 -1.22 15.65
N GLY A 371 2.35 -0.01 15.93
CA GLY A 371 3.18 1.13 16.29
C GLY A 371 3.89 0.99 17.63
N ASP A 372 3.36 0.19 18.54
CA ASP A 372 3.93 -0.11 19.87
C ASP A 372 5.09 -1.11 19.84
N LEU A 373 5.43 -1.67 18.67
CA LEU A 373 6.63 -2.49 18.53
C LEU A 373 7.88 -1.69 18.89
N GLN A 374 8.88 -2.36 19.45
CA GLN A 374 10.17 -1.73 19.66
C GLN A 374 10.86 -1.51 18.31
N PRO A 375 11.62 -0.41 18.13
CA PRO A 375 12.52 -0.26 17.01
C PRO A 375 13.41 -1.50 16.81
N ASP A 376 13.59 -1.93 15.56
CA ASP A 376 14.37 -3.13 15.25
C ASP A 376 15.84 -2.92 15.66
N PRO A 377 16.37 -3.67 16.65
CA PRO A 377 17.74 -3.47 17.11
C PRO A 377 18.76 -3.72 16.01
N ILE A 378 18.50 -4.64 15.07
CA ILE A 378 19.43 -4.95 13.98
C ILE A 378 19.52 -3.78 12.99
N ALA A 379 18.39 -3.22 12.59
CA ALA A 379 18.37 -2.03 11.73
C ALA A 379 19.01 -0.82 12.43
N ARG A 380 18.79 -0.67 13.74
CA ARG A 380 19.35 0.43 14.54
C ARG A 380 20.87 0.42 14.63
N GLU A 381 21.54 -0.74 14.55
CA GLU A 381 23.01 -0.79 14.52
C GLU A 381 23.59 0.04 13.36
N ILE A 382 23.06 -0.13 12.14
CA ILE A 382 23.48 0.67 10.97
C ILE A 382 23.08 2.14 11.15
N TYR A 383 21.86 2.41 11.58
CA TYR A 383 21.41 3.81 11.70
C TYR A 383 22.22 4.59 12.73
N ASN A 384 22.51 3.98 13.88
CA ASN A 384 23.32 4.60 14.94
C ASN A 384 24.74 4.87 14.45
N ALA A 385 25.35 3.90 13.74
CA ALA A 385 26.69 4.07 13.18
C ALA A 385 26.75 5.24 12.18
N GLU A 386 25.67 5.48 11.44
CA GLU A 386 25.54 6.57 10.47
C GLU A 386 25.03 7.89 11.06
N GLY A 387 24.96 8.00 12.40
CA GLY A 387 24.56 9.23 13.09
C GLY A 387 23.07 9.56 12.98
N ALA A 388 22.21 8.55 12.81
CA ALA A 388 20.77 8.74 12.92
C ALA A 388 20.40 9.27 14.31
N PRO A 389 19.30 10.04 14.45
CA PRO A 389 18.79 10.45 15.75
C PRO A 389 18.57 9.26 16.67
N SER A 390 18.61 9.50 17.98
CA SER A 390 18.27 8.49 19.00
C SER A 390 16.98 7.76 18.64
N PRO A 391 16.88 6.44 18.93
CA PRO A 391 15.70 5.67 18.60
C PRO A 391 14.46 6.32 19.23
N ALA A 392 13.37 6.33 18.47
CA ALA A 392 12.09 6.77 19.02
C ALA A 392 11.62 5.76 20.08
N LYS A 393 10.62 6.15 20.87
CA LYS A 393 10.05 5.30 21.92
C LYS A 393 9.49 3.97 21.40
N ASP A 394 9.00 3.97 20.17
CA ASP A 394 8.31 2.86 19.52
C ASP A 394 8.41 3.00 17.99
N PHE A 395 8.10 1.90 17.28
CA PHE A 395 8.20 1.80 15.83
C PHE A 395 7.31 2.80 15.12
N GLY A 396 6.10 3.04 15.64
CA GLY A 396 5.18 4.03 15.07
C GLY A 396 5.76 5.44 15.11
N SER A 397 6.37 5.82 16.24
CA SER A 397 7.05 7.13 16.39
C SER A 397 8.28 7.24 15.49
N GLU A 398 9.01 6.15 15.27
CA GLU A 398 10.12 6.14 14.30
C GLU A 398 9.62 6.34 12.86
N LEU A 399 8.50 5.72 12.50
CA LEU A 399 7.88 5.94 11.20
C LEU A 399 7.32 7.35 11.03
N VAL A 400 6.85 8.01 12.09
CA VAL A 400 6.47 9.45 12.05
C VAL A 400 7.70 10.31 11.70
N HIS A 401 8.84 10.06 12.35
CA HIS A 401 10.07 10.79 12.04
C HIS A 401 10.51 10.59 10.59
N ARG A 402 10.45 9.35 10.08
CA ARG A 402 10.75 9.05 8.66
C ARG A 402 9.76 9.68 7.70
N HIS A 403 8.47 9.65 8.03
CA HIS A 403 7.41 10.26 7.24
C HIS A 403 7.65 11.77 7.08
N ARG A 404 7.95 12.47 8.18
CA ARG A 404 8.33 13.89 8.15
C ARG A 404 9.61 14.14 7.35
N ALA A 405 10.65 13.34 7.57
CA ALA A 405 11.90 13.46 6.84
C ALA A 405 11.70 13.30 5.31
N ARG A 406 10.92 12.31 4.89
CA ARG A 406 10.53 12.10 3.49
C ARG A 406 9.66 13.24 2.94
N ALA A 407 8.72 13.73 3.75
CA ALA A 407 7.88 14.86 3.35
C ALA A 407 8.75 16.08 3.04
N GLN A 408 9.70 16.40 3.91
CA GLN A 408 10.63 17.52 3.76
C GLN A 408 11.61 17.32 2.60
N SER A 409 12.29 16.17 2.52
CA SER A 409 13.39 15.96 1.58
C SER A 409 12.94 15.58 0.16
N HIS A 410 11.70 15.12 0.00
CA HIS A 410 11.21 14.61 -1.27
C HIS A 410 9.90 15.25 -1.67
N ARG A 411 8.84 15.17 -0.84
CA ARG A 411 7.51 15.59 -1.28
C ARG A 411 7.39 17.10 -1.45
N LEU A 412 7.84 17.89 -0.48
CA LEU A 412 7.83 19.34 -0.58
C LEU A 412 8.69 19.81 -1.76
N THR A 413 9.88 19.23 -1.95
CA THR A 413 10.79 19.64 -3.02
C THR A 413 10.36 19.22 -4.43
N ARG A 414 9.59 18.13 -4.58
CA ARG A 414 9.30 17.53 -5.90
C ARG A 414 7.82 17.58 -6.29
N GLU A 415 6.93 17.63 -5.30
CA GLU A 415 5.50 17.56 -5.56
C GLU A 415 4.81 18.93 -5.52
N MET A 416 5.45 19.93 -4.91
CA MET A 416 5.00 21.33 -4.88
C MET A 416 5.36 22.08 -6.17
N PRO A 417 4.65 23.14 -6.57
CA PRO A 417 5.06 23.97 -7.71
C PRO A 417 6.41 24.67 -7.46
N ASP A 418 7.28 24.67 -8.46
CA ASP A 418 8.66 25.21 -8.36
C ASP A 418 8.68 26.73 -8.12
N ASP A 419 7.62 27.43 -8.53
CA ASP A 419 7.41 28.87 -8.38
C ASP A 419 6.81 29.24 -7.02
N LEU A 420 5.95 28.40 -6.46
CA LEU A 420 5.29 28.67 -5.19
C LEU A 420 6.17 28.31 -3.98
N TRP A 421 6.91 27.19 -4.04
CA TRP A 421 7.64 26.71 -2.86
C TRP A 421 8.69 27.71 -2.33
N PRO A 422 9.54 28.36 -3.15
CA PRO A 422 10.49 29.35 -2.65
C PRO A 422 9.82 30.51 -1.92
N LEU A 423 8.71 31.03 -2.47
CA LEU A 423 7.92 32.10 -1.86
C LEU A 423 7.31 31.68 -0.52
N LEU A 424 6.77 30.47 -0.48
CA LEU A 424 6.03 29.94 0.64
C LEU A 424 6.93 29.41 1.78
N SER A 425 8.15 28.99 1.45
CA SER A 425 9.09 28.38 2.40
C SER A 425 9.60 29.33 3.49
N SER A 426 9.55 30.64 3.27
CA SER A 426 9.91 31.65 4.27
C SER A 426 8.73 32.07 5.16
N LEU A 427 7.53 31.55 4.91
CA LEU A 427 6.32 31.96 5.61
C LEU A 427 6.04 31.04 6.81
N THR A 428 5.41 31.66 7.80
CA THR A 428 4.79 30.97 8.94
C THR A 428 3.29 30.93 8.76
N VAL A 429 2.62 30.11 9.57
CA VAL A 429 1.15 30.09 9.60
C VAL A 429 0.57 31.42 10.11
N ALA A 430 1.32 32.15 10.95
CA ALA A 430 0.93 33.49 11.39
C ALA A 430 0.82 34.51 10.23
N ASP A 431 1.46 34.27 9.09
CA ASP A 431 1.36 35.12 7.90
C ASP A 431 0.06 34.92 7.11
N PHE A 432 -0.67 33.82 7.34
CA PHE A 432 -1.84 33.44 6.54
C PHE A 432 -2.92 34.52 6.50
N PRO A 433 -3.37 35.12 7.61
CA PRO A 433 -4.47 36.07 7.59
C PRO A 433 -4.22 37.25 6.66
N ARG A 434 -2.97 37.73 6.59
CA ARG A 434 -2.56 38.82 5.69
C ARG A 434 -2.70 38.43 4.21
N LEU A 435 -2.34 37.18 3.87
CA LEU A 435 -2.29 36.70 2.48
C LEU A 435 -3.66 36.34 1.92
N ILE A 436 -4.63 36.02 2.79
CA ILE A 436 -5.99 35.64 2.37
C ILE A 436 -7.06 36.65 2.80
N GLY A 437 -6.65 37.84 3.22
CA GLY A 437 -7.57 38.89 3.67
C GLY A 437 -8.48 38.49 4.83
N ALA A 438 -8.01 37.62 5.73
CA ALA A 438 -8.75 37.22 6.92
C ALA A 438 -8.56 38.23 8.06
N SER A 439 -9.52 38.30 8.97
CA SER A 439 -9.38 39.06 10.22
C SER A 439 -8.15 38.61 10.99
N SER A 440 -7.50 39.52 11.71
CA SER A 440 -6.35 39.20 12.57
C SER A 440 -6.75 38.15 13.61
N VAL A 441 -6.12 36.97 13.53
CA VAL A 441 -6.23 35.87 14.49
C VAL A 441 -4.83 35.55 14.97
N ASP A 442 -4.65 35.38 16.29
CA ASP A 442 -3.37 34.99 16.88
C ASP A 442 -3.11 33.50 16.59
N LEU A 443 -2.35 33.22 15.53
CA LEU A 443 -2.09 31.88 15.03
C LEU A 443 -0.73 31.36 15.53
N PRO A 444 -0.55 30.03 15.61
CA PRO A 444 0.70 29.44 16.06
C PRO A 444 1.89 29.85 15.18
N GLU A 445 3.01 30.13 15.83
CA GLU A 445 4.34 30.30 15.21
C GLU A 445 4.85 28.94 14.69
N MET A 446 4.28 28.52 13.56
CA MET A 446 4.54 27.25 12.90
C MET A 446 5.06 27.49 11.49
N SER A 447 6.12 26.80 11.08
CA SER A 447 6.58 26.86 9.69
C SER A 447 5.54 26.23 8.76
N LEU A 448 5.40 26.75 7.55
CA LEU A 448 4.52 26.14 6.56
C LEU A 448 4.94 24.69 6.23
N SER A 449 6.25 24.41 6.23
CA SER A 449 6.77 23.06 6.03
C SER A 449 6.22 22.08 7.07
N ASP A 450 6.21 22.47 8.35
CA ASP A 450 5.72 21.61 9.41
C ASP A 450 4.20 21.42 9.34
N LEU A 451 3.45 22.47 8.97
CA LEU A 451 2.01 22.37 8.72
C LEU A 451 1.71 21.35 7.62
N ILE A 452 2.42 21.43 6.49
CA ILE A 452 2.22 20.48 5.39
C ILE A 452 2.63 19.08 5.82
N CYS A 453 3.73 18.91 6.55
CA CYS A 453 4.13 17.59 7.05
C CYS A 453 3.04 16.96 7.95
N ASP A 454 2.43 17.74 8.84
CA ASP A 454 1.30 17.27 9.66
C ASP A 454 0.07 16.93 8.84
N MET A 455 -0.24 17.77 7.85
CA MET A 455 -1.34 17.51 6.92
C MET A 455 -1.12 16.20 6.18
N LEU A 456 0.08 15.97 5.63
CA LEU A 456 0.43 14.71 4.96
C LEU A 456 0.38 13.51 5.91
N LEU A 457 0.82 13.68 7.16
CA LEU A 457 0.74 12.65 8.18
C LEU A 457 -0.71 12.22 8.45
N MET A 458 -1.66 13.17 8.44
CA MET A 458 -3.09 12.89 8.59
C MET A 458 -3.74 12.36 7.30
N ILE A 459 -3.26 12.77 6.13
CA ILE A 459 -3.71 12.25 4.84
C ILE A 459 -3.42 10.76 4.74
N ASP A 460 -2.20 10.37 5.11
CA ASP A 460 -1.73 8.99 5.02
C ASP A 460 -2.22 8.19 6.24
N GLY A 461 -2.21 8.79 7.44
CA GLY A 461 -2.52 8.08 8.68
C GLY A 461 -3.97 8.14 9.17
N GLY A 462 -4.83 8.95 8.56
CA GLY A 462 -6.24 9.06 8.95
C GLY A 462 -6.43 9.23 10.46
N ALA A 463 -7.36 8.47 11.04
CA ALA A 463 -7.61 8.47 12.49
C ALA A 463 -6.39 7.98 13.30
N SER A 464 -5.61 7.05 12.75
CA SER A 464 -4.41 6.51 13.40
C SER A 464 -3.33 7.58 13.63
N ALA A 465 -3.28 8.62 12.80
CA ALA A 465 -2.34 9.73 12.95
C ALA A 465 -2.53 10.51 14.26
N LEU A 466 -3.76 10.54 14.79
CA LEU A 466 -4.10 11.34 15.96
C LEU A 466 -3.42 10.88 17.25
N ALA A 467 -3.01 9.60 17.31
CA ALA A 467 -2.25 9.08 18.45
C ALA A 467 -0.79 9.58 18.49
N TYR A 468 -0.31 10.19 17.40
CA TYR A 468 1.07 10.64 17.24
C TYR A 468 1.22 12.18 17.19
N LEU A 469 0.12 12.91 17.32
CA LEU A 469 0.10 14.37 17.43
C LEU A 469 -0.21 14.76 18.88
N SER A 470 0.55 15.72 19.44
CA SER A 470 0.29 16.21 20.79
C SER A 470 -1.04 16.98 20.86
N HIS A 471 -1.58 17.14 22.07
CA HIS A 471 -2.81 17.90 22.29
C HIS A 471 -2.68 19.35 21.79
N ASP A 472 -1.56 20.01 22.11
CA ASP A 472 -1.27 21.38 21.67
C ASP A 472 -1.15 21.44 20.14
N ARG A 473 -0.45 20.48 19.54
CA ARG A 473 -0.32 20.43 18.07
C ARG A 473 -1.66 20.23 17.37
N LEU A 474 -2.54 19.41 17.93
CA LEU A 474 -3.91 19.26 17.40
C LEU A 474 -4.75 20.51 17.58
N ALA A 475 -4.56 21.26 18.67
CA ALA A 475 -5.22 22.54 18.88
C ALA A 475 -4.77 23.57 17.84
N ASP A 476 -3.46 23.67 17.60
CA ASP A 476 -2.86 24.50 16.54
C ASP A 476 -3.50 24.19 15.19
N LEU A 477 -3.48 22.92 14.75
CA LEU A 477 -4.02 22.52 13.45
C LEU A 477 -5.52 22.84 13.31
N ARG A 478 -6.31 22.69 14.38
CA ARG A 478 -7.73 23.07 14.40
C ARG A 478 -7.93 24.57 14.27
N GLN A 479 -7.07 25.36 14.92
CA GLN A 479 -7.11 26.80 14.80
C GLN A 479 -6.84 27.23 13.35
N VAL A 480 -5.82 26.65 12.71
CA VAL A 480 -5.50 26.90 11.29
C VAL A 480 -6.66 26.49 10.38
N ALA A 481 -7.24 25.31 10.60
CA ALA A 481 -8.38 24.80 9.83
C ALA A 481 -9.67 25.63 9.98
N SER A 482 -9.75 26.51 10.99
CA SER A 482 -10.91 27.37 11.24
C SER A 482 -10.85 28.71 10.51
N ILE A 483 -9.67 29.08 9.97
CA ILE A 483 -9.48 30.37 9.31
C ILE A 483 -10.34 30.43 8.04
N GLN A 484 -10.99 31.56 7.83
CA GLN A 484 -11.75 31.88 6.63
C GLN A 484 -11.18 33.12 5.98
N GLY A 485 -11.01 33.08 4.67
CA GLY A 485 -10.47 34.19 3.88
C GLY A 485 -10.80 34.01 2.41
N HIS A 486 -10.47 35.03 1.64
CA HIS A 486 -10.66 35.07 0.19
C HIS A 486 -9.37 35.64 -0.43
N ALA A 487 -8.86 34.95 -1.44
CA ALA A 487 -7.67 35.38 -2.15
C ALA A 487 -8.02 35.64 -3.62
N SER A 488 -7.33 36.61 -4.20
CA SER A 488 -7.38 36.92 -5.63
C SER A 488 -6.07 36.61 -6.35
N ASP A 489 -5.04 36.17 -5.62
CA ASP A 489 -3.72 35.81 -6.12
C ASP A 489 -3.42 34.30 -5.94
N PRO A 490 -2.49 33.74 -6.73
CA PRO A 490 -2.20 32.31 -6.66
C PRO A 490 -1.69 31.81 -5.29
N PRO A 491 -0.77 32.50 -4.58
CA PRO A 491 -0.31 32.07 -3.26
C PRO A 491 -1.43 32.04 -2.22
N GLY A 492 -2.27 33.08 -2.15
CA GLY A 492 -3.40 33.11 -1.24
C GLY A 492 -4.43 32.03 -1.57
N GLN A 493 -4.70 31.77 -2.85
CA GLN A 493 -5.62 30.70 -3.26
C GLN A 493 -5.09 29.32 -2.87
N TRP A 494 -3.78 29.09 -3.02
CA TRP A 494 -3.16 27.84 -2.58
C TRP A 494 -3.24 27.66 -1.05
N ILE A 495 -3.08 28.73 -0.27
CA ILE A 495 -3.26 28.71 1.19
C ILE A 495 -4.70 28.32 1.55
N ILE A 496 -5.70 28.89 0.86
CA ILE A 496 -7.12 28.54 1.06
C ILE A 496 -7.35 27.05 0.78
N ASP A 497 -6.82 26.53 -0.32
CA ASP A 497 -6.93 25.12 -0.65
C ASP A 497 -6.25 24.24 0.40
N CYS A 498 -5.10 24.65 0.94
CA CYS A 498 -4.42 23.95 2.04
C CYS A 498 -5.23 23.94 3.33
N ILE A 499 -5.80 25.08 3.73
CA ILE A 499 -6.66 25.18 4.92
C ILE A 499 -7.88 24.26 4.76
N ALA A 500 -8.53 24.28 3.58
CA ALA A 500 -9.67 23.42 3.29
C ALA A 500 -9.29 21.93 3.33
N PHE A 501 -8.11 21.58 2.82
CA PHE A 501 -7.60 20.21 2.83
C PHE A 501 -7.27 19.73 4.25
N LEU A 502 -6.60 20.57 5.05
CA LEU A 502 -6.32 20.33 6.45
C LEU A 502 -7.60 20.11 7.25
N LYS A 503 -8.60 20.97 7.06
CA LYS A 503 -9.91 20.84 7.70
C LYS A 503 -10.55 19.49 7.37
N LYS A 504 -10.56 19.10 6.09
CA LYS A 504 -11.09 17.80 5.65
C LYS A 504 -10.33 16.62 6.27
N ALA A 505 -9.00 16.72 6.39
CA ALA A 505 -8.17 15.72 7.05
C ALA A 505 -8.51 15.55 8.53
N LEU A 506 -8.65 16.66 9.26
CA LEU A 506 -9.05 16.66 10.67
C LEU A 506 -10.46 16.08 10.86
N ASP A 507 -11.43 16.55 10.08
CA ASP A 507 -12.82 16.12 10.19
C ASP A 507 -12.94 14.60 9.96
N ARG A 508 -12.26 14.10 8.92
CA ARG A 508 -12.21 12.66 8.60
C ARG A 508 -11.55 11.88 9.73
N ALA A 509 -10.36 12.28 10.17
CA ALA A 509 -9.62 11.58 11.21
C ALA A 509 -10.40 11.53 12.53
N MET A 510 -11.14 12.59 12.87
CA MET A 510 -11.98 12.66 14.06
C MET A 510 -13.24 11.80 13.94
N HIS A 511 -13.90 11.81 12.77
CA HIS A 511 -15.06 10.95 12.49
C HIS A 511 -14.66 9.47 12.51
N ASP A 512 -13.46 9.15 12.01
CA ASP A 512 -12.92 7.80 11.82
C ASP A 512 -12.31 7.14 13.06
N ARG A 513 -12.42 7.75 14.25
CA ARG A 513 -11.93 7.15 15.51
C ARG A 513 -12.83 5.98 15.99
N GLY A 514 -12.23 4.81 16.20
CA GLY A 514 -12.84 3.67 16.90
C GLY A 514 -13.22 2.48 16.00
N ASP A 515 -13.84 1.46 16.59
CA ASP A 515 -14.40 0.31 15.86
C ASP A 515 -15.58 0.78 15.00
N ARG A 516 -15.65 0.26 13.77
CA ARG A 516 -16.65 0.72 12.78
C ARG A 516 -17.54 -0.38 12.30
N THR A 517 -18.84 -0.15 12.31
CA THR A 517 -19.81 -0.97 11.57
C THR A 517 -19.76 -0.60 10.09
N LEU A 518 -19.29 -1.53 9.28
CA LEU A 518 -19.46 -1.56 7.84
C LEU A 518 -20.91 -2.00 7.57
N TYR A 519 -21.67 -1.16 6.88
CA TYR A 519 -23.10 -1.36 6.56
C TYR A 519 -23.41 -2.76 6.01
N PRO A 520 -24.68 -3.23 6.13
CA PRO A 520 -25.09 -4.59 5.70
C PRO A 520 -24.82 -4.88 4.22
#